data_AF-A0AA95ETE4-F1
#
_entry.id   AF-A0AA95ETE4-F1
#
_cell.length_a   1.000
_cell.length_b   1.000
_cell.length_c   1.000
_cell.angle_alpha   90.00
_cell.angle_beta   90.00
_cell.angle_gamma   90.00
#
_symmetry.space_group_name_H-M   'P 1'
#
loop_
_entity.id
_entity.type
_entity.pdbx_description
1 polymer ?
#
loop_
_entity_poly.entity_id
_entity_poly.type
_entity_poly.pdbx_seq_one_letter_code
_entity_poly.pdbx_strand_id
1 'polypeptide(L)' 'MSNITKGVITINIQTDNYKIAPLVDHKDIVKLIEETESAIAQITGNPVTLIAYERKPLQ' A
#
# COMPACT_ATOMS: atom_id res chain seq x y z
N MET A 1 8.56 -31.14 -2.61
CA MET A 1 9.02 -29.78 -2.26
C MET A 1 8.29 -28.82 -3.18
N SER A 2 7.37 -28.00 -2.65
CA SER A 2 6.56 -27.10 -3.48
C SER A 2 7.30 -25.77 -3.66
N ASN A 3 7.71 -25.46 -4.89
CA ASN A 3 8.27 -24.17 -5.24
C ASN A 3 7.12 -23.17 -5.39
N ILE A 4 6.90 -22.35 -4.36
CA ILE A 4 5.96 -21.23 -4.44
C ILE A 4 6.64 -20.12 -5.24
N THR A 5 6.33 -20.04 -6.53
CA THR A 5 6.67 -18.89 -7.36
C THR A 5 5.92 -17.68 -6.80
N LYS A 6 6.65 -16.68 -6.29
CA LYS A 6 6.10 -15.38 -5.88
C LYS A 6 5.32 -14.79 -7.05
N GLY A 7 3.99 -14.80 -6.99
CA GLY A 7 3.14 -14.12 -7.96
C GLY A 7 3.39 -12.62 -7.88
N VAL A 8 3.70 -11.98 -9.01
CA VAL A 8 3.77 -10.52 -9.09
C VAL A 8 2.35 -10.01 -9.33
N ILE A 9 1.84 -9.19 -8.42
CA ILE A 9 0.58 -8.47 -8.63
C ILE A 9 0.95 -7.09 -9.20
N THR A 10 0.46 -6.80 -10.40
CA THR A 10 0.57 -5.47 -11.01
C THR A 10 -0.72 -4.70 -10.79
N ILE A 11 -0.65 -3.56 -10.09
CA ILE A 11 -1.78 -2.67 -9.85
C ILE A 11 -1.57 -1.41 -10.70
N ASN A 12 -2.52 -1.11 -11.60
CA ASN A 12 -2.53 0.13 -12.38
C ASN A 12 -3.50 1.13 -11.74
N ILE A 13 -2.99 2.28 -11.30
CA ILE A 13 -3.78 3.31 -10.62
C ILE A 13 -3.73 4.59 -11.44
N GLN A 14 -4.88 5.02 -11.95
CA GLN A 14 -5.02 6.24 -12.73
C GLN A 14 -5.76 7.29 -11.91
N THR A 15 -5.12 8.43 -11.66
CA THR A 15 -5.78 9.56 -11.01
C THR A 15 -5.32 10.88 -11.63
N ASP A 16 -6.25 11.81 -11.78
CA ASP A 16 -5.98 13.11 -12.41
C ASP A 16 -5.20 14.03 -11.47
N ASN A 17 -5.62 14.09 -10.20
CA ASN A 17 -5.13 15.06 -9.22
C ASN A 17 -4.25 14.48 -8.12
N TYR A 18 -3.98 13.18 -8.12
CA TYR A 18 -3.21 12.52 -7.06
C TYR A 18 -2.05 11.70 -7.64
N LYS A 19 -1.04 11.44 -6.82
CA LYS A 19 0.04 10.47 -7.11
C LYS A 19 0.27 9.62 -5.88
N ILE A 20 0.85 8.44 -6.09
CA ILE A 20 1.30 7.60 -4.96
C ILE A 20 2.36 8.40 -4.20
N ALA A 21 2.15 8.56 -2.90
CA ALA A 21 3.07 9.26 -2.04
C ALA A 21 4.32 8.38 -1.81
N PRO A 22 5.54 8.88 -2.03
CA PRO A 22 6.75 8.14 -1.69
C PRO A 22 6.90 8.06 -0.17
N LEU A 23 6.84 6.86 0.39
CA LEU A 23 6.99 6.63 1.83
C LEU A 23 8.39 6.13 2.24
N VAL A 24 9.33 6.01 1.28
CA VAL A 24 10.64 5.39 1.48
C VAL A 24 11.44 6.02 2.63
N ASP A 25 11.27 7.32 2.85
CA ASP A 25 11.98 8.08 3.88
C ASP A 25 11.19 8.21 5.20
N HIS A 26 9.97 7.66 5.27
CA HIS A 26 9.06 7.81 6.41
C HIS A 26 8.80 6.49 7.14
N LYS A 27 9.85 5.89 7.73
CA LYS A 27 9.79 4.57 8.38
C LYS A 27 8.70 4.45 9.46
N ASP A 28 8.50 5.48 10.28
CA ASP A 28 7.47 5.45 11.32
C ASP A 28 6.05 5.40 10.74
N ILE A 29 5.83 6.08 9.60
CA ILE A 29 4.57 6.05 8.87
C ILE A 29 4.35 4.69 8.23
N VAL A 30 5.40 4.10 7.63
CA VAL A 30 5.33 2.74 7.06
C VAL A 30 4.92 1.74 8.13
N LYS A 31 5.54 1.80 9.32
CA LYS A 31 5.19 0.91 10.44
C LYS A 31 3.73 1.07 10.88
N LEU A 32 3.25 2.30 10.99
CA LEU A 32 1.84 2.58 11.32
C LEU A 32 0.88 1.99 10.27
N ILE A 33 1.24 2.08 8.99
CA ILE A 33 0.46 1.50 7.89
C ILE A 33 0.42 -0.02 8.00
N GLU A 34 1.55 -0.68 8.24
CA GLU A 34 1.64 -2.14 8.40
C GLU A 34 0.82 -2.64 9.61
N GLU A 35 0.86 -1.92 10.73
CA GLU A 35 0.04 -2.21 11.92
C GLU A 35 -1.45 -2.06 11.62
N THR A 36 -1.82 -1.04 10.85
CA THR A 36 -3.22 -0.80 10.43
C THR A 36 -3.72 -1.87 9.47
N GLU A 37 -2.91 -2.25 8.47
CA GLU A 37 -3.21 -3.36 7.56
C GLU A 37 -3.44 -4.67 8.33
N SER A 38 -2.60 -4.95 9.32
CA SER A 38 -2.72 -6.12 10.18
C SER A 38 -4.02 -6.12 10.98
N ALA A 39 -4.41 -4.98 11.56
CA ALA A 39 -5.64 -4.85 12.31
C ALA A 39 -6.89 -5.04 11.42
N ILE A 40 -6.91 -4.43 10.23
CA ILE A 40 -8.02 -4.59 9.28
C ILE A 40 -8.09 -6.05 8.77
N ALA A 41 -6.95 -6.67 8.49
CA ALA A 41 -6.90 -8.06 8.06
C ALA A 41 -7.45 -9.02 9.13
N GLN A 42 -7.17 -8.76 10.42
CA GLN A 42 -7.74 -9.53 11.52
C GLN A 42 -9.26 -9.40 11.61
N ILE A 43 -9.80 -8.20 11.38
CA ILE A 43 -11.25 -7.93 11.44
C ILE A 43 -11.97 -8.54 10.22
N THR A 44 -11.39 -8.43 9.04
CA THR A 44 -12.02 -8.82 7.77
C THR A 44 -11.72 -10.25 7.33
N GLY A 45 -10.72 -10.90 7.94
CA GLY A 45 -10.23 -12.22 7.56
C GLY A 45 -9.50 -12.26 6.22
N ASN A 46 -9.17 -11.11 5.62
CA ASN A 46 -8.56 -11.01 4.30
C ASN A 46 -7.29 -10.16 4.34
N PRO A 47 -6.25 -10.47 3.54
CA PRO A 47 -5.11 -9.57 3.36
C PRO A 47 -5.56 -8.21 2.82
N VAL A 48 -5.03 -7.14 3.39
CA VAL A 48 -5.30 -5.76 2.97
C VAL A 48 -3.99 -5.07 2.67
N THR A 49 -4.00 -4.21 1.66
CA THR A 49 -2.90 -3.31 1.33
C THR A 49 -3.42 -1.88 1.26
N LEU A 50 -2.82 -0.99 2.03
CA LEU A 50 -3.10 0.44 2.04
C LEU A 50 -2.10 1.15 1.13
N ILE A 51 -2.60 2.08 0.32
CA ILE A 51 -1.80 2.86 -0.62
C ILE A 51 -1.96 4.34 -0.25
N ALA A 52 -0.84 4.98 0.10
CA ALA A 52 -0.82 6.41 0.38
C ALA A 52 -0.83 7.23 -0.90
N TYR A 53 -1.64 8.28 -0.94
CA TYR A 53 -1.71 9.22 -2.05
C TYR A 53 -1.47 10.65 -1.57
N GLU A 54 -0.79 11.44 -2.39
CA GLU A 54 -0.66 12.88 -2.21
C GLU A 54 -1.27 13.61 -3.40
N ARG A 55 -1.85 14.78 -3.13
CA ARG A 55 -2.37 15.64 -4.19
C ARG A 55 -1.19 16.15 -5.01
N LYS A 56 -1.30 16.11 -6.34
CA LYS A 56 -0.33 16.77 -7.21
C LYS A 56 -0.30 18.26 -6.87
N PRO A 57 0.88 18.90 -6.85
CA PRO A 57 0.95 20.35 -6.75
C PRO A 57 0.05 20.97 -7.82
N LEU A 58 -0.68 22.03 -7.47
CA LEU A 58 -1.39 22.83 -8.48
C LEU A 58 -0.32 23.39 -9.41
N GLN A 59 -0.36 22.99 -10.68
CA GLN A 59 0.47 23.57 -11.74
C GLN A 59 -0.06 24.94 -12.12
#